data_AF-X6LKY4-F1
#
_entry.id   AF-X6LKY4-F1
#
_cell.length_a   1.000
_cell.length_b   1.000
_cell.length_c   1.000
_cell.angle_alpha   90.00
_cell.angle_beta   90.00
_cell.angle_gamma   90.00
#
_symmetry.space_group_name_H-M   'P 1'
#
loop_
_entity.id
_entity.type
_entity.pdbx_description
1 polymer ?
#
loop_
_entity_poly.entity_id
_entity_poly.type
_entity_poly.pdbx_seq_one_letter_code
_entity_poly.pdbx_strand_id
1 'polypeptide(L)'
;MSGLLKDNKIDEMFDFYEHQIPKLSLKNNLNVNYNNIITLKSVGYLKKMEALNRNEIDKLPHYHQQYLNVFYNELYPLVKDKPIPIDDKEVDNLLRSYVLLHKSNWMNAVKDVERILYQKPNLIHSLDYWGTDIFNKRQILLDFSLMSTATTNFMLRYLMTLKRDELRHKFKNSAIKILCGKGKYSRIAKKGVHYESPKKNDIEDELRKWKIIIRLEQDKFNEAVWCLNQNDVLLFFKTVPPGENCLKRSSKEYSCFQKWQMYNTYNEKSVFFKFFFLEYVQAFKCDVFLGDVLVKKLLFPIIKIYNFLCFKSLLCGYLFWNLDKIEKKKKRGYLVVIYKKNSTPDIFNIFNINCNFALFFCFLAHFSFTRKENNQSK
;
A
#
# COMPACT_ATOMS: atom_id res chain seq x y z
N MET A 1 -23.55 -13.54 -14.22
CA MET A 1 -22.77 -12.60 -13.37
C MET A 1 -22.20 -13.25 -12.11
N SER A 2 -23.00 -13.72 -11.13
CA SER A 2 -22.46 -14.32 -9.89
C SER A 2 -21.52 -15.52 -10.14
N GLY A 3 -21.85 -16.41 -11.08
CA GLY A 3 -20.96 -17.51 -11.50
C GLY A 3 -19.63 -16.99 -12.06
N LEU A 4 -19.67 -15.99 -12.95
CA LEU A 4 -18.46 -15.37 -13.51
C LEU A 4 -17.55 -14.76 -12.42
N LEU A 5 -18.14 -14.10 -11.42
CA LEU A 5 -17.37 -13.59 -10.26
C LEU A 5 -16.73 -14.71 -9.43
N LYS A 6 -17.39 -15.85 -9.27
CA LYS A 6 -16.83 -17.03 -8.58
C LYS A 6 -15.67 -17.64 -9.36
N ASP A 7 -15.77 -17.65 -10.68
CA ASP A 7 -14.74 -18.17 -11.58
C ASP A 7 -13.63 -17.13 -11.88
N ASN A 8 -13.65 -15.98 -11.18
CA ASN A 8 -12.72 -14.87 -11.36
C ASN A 8 -12.68 -14.29 -12.80
N LYS A 9 -13.78 -14.47 -13.55
CA LYS A 9 -14.01 -13.94 -14.91
C LYS A 9 -14.66 -12.54 -14.84
N ILE A 10 -13.90 -11.59 -14.30
CA ILE A 10 -14.42 -10.26 -13.94
C ILE A 10 -14.70 -9.42 -15.20
N ASP A 11 -13.85 -9.52 -16.22
CA ASP A 11 -14.03 -8.80 -17.48
C ASP A 11 -15.26 -9.30 -18.25
N GLU A 12 -15.44 -10.61 -18.33
CA GLU A 12 -16.64 -11.20 -18.94
C GLU A 12 -17.92 -10.87 -18.17
N MET A 13 -17.81 -10.64 -16.86
CA MET A 13 -18.94 -10.17 -16.05
C MET A 13 -19.34 -8.74 -16.44
N PHE A 14 -18.37 -7.84 -16.63
CA PHE A 14 -18.63 -6.47 -17.09
C PHE A 14 -19.13 -6.45 -18.53
N ASP A 15 -18.55 -7.23 -19.43
CA ASP A 15 -19.03 -7.37 -20.82
C ASP A 15 -20.49 -7.85 -20.86
N PHE A 16 -20.83 -8.84 -20.04
CA PHE A 16 -22.20 -9.31 -19.90
C PHE A 16 -23.14 -8.20 -19.38
N TYR A 17 -22.69 -7.44 -18.37
CA TYR A 17 -23.48 -6.33 -17.81
C TYR A 17 -23.71 -5.21 -18.84
N GLU A 18 -22.68 -4.80 -19.57
CA GLU A 18 -22.74 -3.65 -20.48
C GLU A 18 -23.45 -4.00 -21.79
N HIS A 19 -23.27 -5.21 -22.31
CA HIS A 19 -23.75 -5.56 -23.65
C HIS A 19 -24.96 -6.51 -23.67
N GLN A 20 -25.11 -7.38 -22.67
CA GLN A 20 -26.19 -8.40 -22.68
C GLN A 20 -27.40 -7.96 -21.87
N ILE A 21 -27.21 -7.35 -20.69
CA ILE A 21 -28.33 -6.88 -19.86
C ILE A 21 -29.23 -5.88 -20.60
N PRO A 22 -28.73 -4.85 -21.31
CA PRO A 22 -29.61 -3.93 -22.04
C PRO A 22 -30.44 -4.63 -23.12
N LYS A 23 -29.85 -5.60 -23.84
CA LYS A 23 -30.58 -6.39 -24.85
C LYS A 23 -31.69 -7.23 -24.23
N LEU A 24 -31.44 -7.83 -23.07
CA LEU A 24 -32.45 -8.60 -22.34
C LEU A 24 -33.54 -7.71 -21.76
N SER A 25 -33.19 -6.49 -21.32
CA SER A 25 -34.13 -5.48 -20.84
C SER A 25 -35.15 -5.11 -21.91
N LEU A 26 -34.68 -4.83 -23.13
CA LEU A 26 -35.53 -4.41 -24.25
C LEU A 26 -36.50 -5.52 -24.68
N LYS A 27 -36.08 -6.79 -24.59
CA LYS A 27 -36.91 -7.92 -25.03
C LYS A 27 -37.95 -8.36 -24.00
N ASN A 28 -37.63 -8.28 -22.71
CA ASN A 28 -38.39 -8.95 -21.66
C ASN A 28 -39.02 -7.98 -20.65
N ASN A 29 -38.99 -6.66 -20.88
CA ASN A 29 -39.40 -5.63 -19.91
C ASN A 29 -38.78 -5.85 -18.51
N LEU A 30 -37.56 -6.39 -18.47
CA LEU A 30 -36.87 -6.60 -17.21
C LEU A 30 -36.52 -5.25 -16.61
N ASN A 31 -36.92 -5.01 -15.37
CA ASN A 31 -36.46 -3.85 -14.62
C ASN A 31 -34.97 -4.04 -14.30
N VAL A 32 -34.10 -3.44 -15.13
CA VAL A 32 -32.63 -3.47 -14.96
C VAL A 32 -32.18 -2.77 -13.68
N ASN A 33 -33.05 -1.96 -13.07
CA ASN A 33 -32.84 -1.38 -11.74
C ASN A 33 -33.02 -2.41 -10.62
N TYR A 34 -32.61 -3.65 -10.87
CA TYR A 34 -32.63 -4.73 -9.91
C TYR A 34 -31.41 -4.57 -9.01
N ASN A 35 -31.65 -4.27 -7.73
CA ASN A 35 -30.59 -4.08 -6.72
C ASN A 35 -29.52 -5.17 -6.77
N ASN A 36 -29.88 -6.42 -7.06
CA ASN A 36 -28.93 -7.52 -7.17
C ASN A 36 -27.92 -7.35 -8.33
N ILE A 37 -28.34 -6.87 -9.50
CA ILE A 37 -27.44 -6.67 -10.65
C ILE A 37 -26.45 -5.55 -10.33
N ILE A 38 -26.94 -4.44 -9.76
CA ILE A 38 -26.12 -3.30 -9.34
C ILE A 38 -25.13 -3.72 -8.23
N THR A 39 -25.58 -4.53 -7.28
CA THR A 39 -24.72 -5.12 -6.23
C THR A 39 -23.63 -6.01 -6.83
N LEU A 40 -23.94 -6.80 -7.86
CA LEU A 40 -22.93 -7.63 -8.53
C LEU A 40 -21.91 -6.77 -9.31
N LYS A 41 -22.35 -5.66 -9.91
CA LYS A 41 -21.48 -4.67 -10.55
C LYS A 41 -20.52 -4.04 -9.53
N SER A 42 -21.01 -3.62 -8.36
CA SER A 42 -20.18 -3.06 -7.29
C SER A 42 -19.14 -4.07 -6.79
N VAL A 43 -19.55 -5.33 -6.56
CA VAL A 43 -18.64 -6.42 -6.21
C VAL A 43 -17.60 -6.69 -7.30
N GLY A 44 -17.98 -6.54 -8.57
CA GLY A 44 -17.06 -6.62 -9.71
C GLY A 44 -15.92 -5.63 -9.64
N TYR A 45 -16.21 -4.36 -9.31
CA TYR A 45 -15.16 -3.35 -9.15
C TYR A 45 -14.25 -3.64 -7.95
N LEU A 46 -14.80 -4.11 -6.82
CA LEU A 46 -13.98 -4.55 -5.68
C LEU A 46 -13.03 -5.69 -6.09
N LYS A 47 -13.52 -6.64 -6.89
CA LYS A 47 -12.72 -7.75 -7.42
C LYS A 47 -11.64 -7.28 -8.38
N LYS A 48 -11.91 -6.29 -9.24
CA LYS A 48 -10.89 -5.62 -10.06
C LYS A 48 -9.79 -5.02 -9.18
N MET A 49 -10.17 -4.23 -8.17
CA MET A 49 -9.21 -3.60 -7.25
C MET A 49 -8.34 -4.62 -6.50
N GLU A 50 -8.94 -5.73 -6.08
CA GLU A 50 -8.25 -6.85 -5.43
C GLU A 50 -7.22 -7.50 -6.36
N ALA A 51 -7.60 -7.77 -7.61
CA ALA A 51 -6.76 -8.45 -8.61
C ALA A 51 -5.59 -7.61 -9.14
N LEU A 52 -5.63 -6.27 -9.03
CA LEU A 52 -4.55 -5.41 -9.50
C LEU A 52 -3.22 -5.73 -8.80
N ASN A 53 -2.17 -5.96 -9.59
CA ASN A 53 -0.82 -6.17 -9.08
C ASN A 53 -0.11 -4.84 -8.77
N ARG A 54 1.14 -4.90 -8.31
CA ARG A 54 1.93 -3.70 -7.95
C ARG A 54 2.20 -2.75 -9.13
N ASN A 55 2.24 -3.27 -10.35
CA ASN A 55 2.54 -2.49 -11.55
C ASN A 55 1.32 -1.72 -12.09
N GLU A 56 0.12 -2.09 -11.63
CA GLU A 56 -1.15 -1.49 -12.06
C GLU A 56 -1.83 -0.72 -10.91
N ILE A 57 -1.06 -0.34 -9.90
CA ILE A 57 -1.57 0.33 -8.70
C ILE A 57 -2.13 1.72 -9.03
N ASP A 58 -1.65 2.33 -10.12
CA ASP A 58 -2.14 3.58 -10.72
C ASP A 58 -3.59 3.50 -11.20
N LYS A 59 -4.10 2.29 -11.49
CA LYS A 59 -5.50 2.06 -11.86
C LYS A 59 -6.45 1.97 -10.65
N LEU A 60 -5.94 1.84 -9.41
CA LEU A 60 -6.79 1.72 -8.22
C LEU A 60 -7.75 2.91 -8.04
N PRO A 61 -7.32 4.18 -8.15
CA PRO A 61 -8.23 5.31 -7.98
C PRO A 61 -9.38 5.29 -8.99
N HIS A 62 -9.11 4.86 -10.23
CA HIS A 62 -10.14 4.74 -11.27
C HIS A 62 -11.22 3.72 -10.86
N TYR A 63 -10.85 2.48 -10.53
CA TYR A 63 -11.84 1.47 -10.15
C TYR A 63 -12.53 1.77 -8.81
N HIS A 64 -11.81 2.42 -7.88
CA HIS A 64 -12.42 2.91 -6.65
C HIS A 64 -13.50 3.95 -6.94
N GLN A 65 -13.23 4.91 -7.83
CA GLN A 65 -14.22 5.90 -8.23
C GLN A 65 -15.43 5.25 -8.92
N GLN A 66 -15.21 4.23 -9.76
CA GLN A 66 -16.31 3.48 -10.36
C GLN A 66 -17.16 2.77 -9.30
N TYR A 67 -16.53 2.13 -8.32
CA TYR A 67 -17.24 1.55 -7.19
C TYR A 67 -18.07 2.59 -6.43
N LEU A 68 -17.49 3.76 -6.11
CA LEU A 68 -18.20 4.85 -5.42
C LEU A 68 -19.36 5.41 -6.24
N ASN A 69 -19.21 5.52 -7.56
CA ASN A 69 -20.28 5.96 -8.46
C ASN A 69 -21.46 4.99 -8.41
N VAL A 70 -21.20 3.68 -8.47
CA VAL A 70 -22.24 2.65 -8.32
C VAL A 70 -22.89 2.76 -6.93
N PHE A 71 -22.10 2.87 -5.88
CA PHE A 71 -22.61 2.92 -4.51
C PHE A 71 -23.50 4.16 -4.25
N TYR A 72 -23.00 5.36 -4.57
CA TYR A 72 -23.68 6.62 -4.24
C TYR A 72 -24.73 7.06 -5.25
N ASN A 73 -24.64 6.63 -6.52
CA ASN A 73 -25.57 7.09 -7.55
C ASN A 73 -26.54 6.01 -8.02
N GLU A 74 -26.19 4.71 -7.90
CA GLU A 74 -27.05 3.61 -8.32
C GLU A 74 -27.70 2.88 -7.13
N LEU A 75 -26.92 2.44 -6.13
CA LEU A 75 -27.45 1.70 -4.97
C LEU A 75 -28.16 2.61 -3.97
N TYR A 76 -27.57 3.76 -3.65
CA TYR A 76 -28.06 4.67 -2.61
C TYR A 76 -28.14 6.12 -3.11
N PRO A 77 -28.90 6.41 -4.20
CA PRO A 77 -28.94 7.74 -4.80
C PRO A 77 -29.38 8.85 -3.83
N LEU A 78 -30.27 8.52 -2.89
CA LEU A 78 -30.87 9.48 -1.96
C LEU A 78 -29.98 9.85 -0.77
N VAL A 79 -28.79 9.24 -0.64
CA VAL A 79 -27.93 9.39 0.54
C VAL A 79 -27.26 10.77 0.63
N LYS A 80 -27.29 11.53 -0.47
CA LYS A 80 -26.86 12.93 -0.49
C LYS A 80 -27.89 13.84 0.18
N ASP A 81 -29.16 13.47 0.12
CA ASP A 81 -30.27 14.32 0.54
C ASP A 81 -30.76 14.00 1.96
N LYS A 82 -30.69 12.72 2.36
CA LYS A 82 -31.18 12.28 3.68
C LYS A 82 -30.41 11.09 4.23
N PRO A 83 -30.47 10.86 5.55
CA PRO A 83 -29.98 9.62 6.15
C PRO A 83 -30.72 8.38 5.64
N ILE A 84 -29.97 7.34 5.32
CA ILE A 84 -30.50 6.07 4.78
C ILE A 84 -29.92 4.90 5.55
N PRO A 85 -30.77 3.91 5.95
CA PRO A 85 -30.29 2.65 6.49
C PRO A 85 -29.59 1.82 5.41
N ILE A 86 -28.39 1.34 5.73
CA ILE A 86 -27.57 0.51 4.84
C ILE A 86 -27.30 -0.83 5.51
N ASP A 87 -27.40 -1.90 4.72
CA ASP A 87 -27.08 -3.25 5.17
C ASP A 87 -25.59 -3.38 5.54
N ASP A 88 -25.30 -4.13 6.61
CA ASP A 88 -23.94 -4.29 7.12
C ASP A 88 -22.97 -4.83 6.07
N LYS A 89 -23.44 -5.65 5.13
CA LYS A 89 -22.62 -6.15 4.03
C LYS A 89 -22.24 -5.04 3.05
N GLU A 90 -23.13 -4.09 2.79
CA GLU A 90 -22.82 -2.96 1.92
C GLU A 90 -21.90 -1.95 2.61
N VAL A 91 -21.99 -1.81 3.93
CA VAL A 91 -20.98 -1.08 4.71
C VAL A 91 -19.63 -1.79 4.66
N ASP A 92 -19.57 -3.12 4.83
CA ASP A 92 -18.32 -3.87 4.69
C ASP A 92 -17.71 -3.71 3.29
N ASN A 93 -18.54 -3.76 2.23
CA ASN A 93 -18.08 -3.50 0.86
C ASN A 93 -17.49 -2.09 0.71
N LEU A 94 -18.11 -1.08 1.33
CA LEU A 94 -17.63 0.29 1.30
C LEU A 94 -16.33 0.44 2.07
N LEU A 95 -16.21 -0.13 3.28
CA LEU A 95 -14.96 -0.17 4.03
C LEU A 95 -13.87 -0.86 3.21
N ARG A 96 -14.19 -2.01 2.62
CA ARG A 96 -13.30 -2.79 1.77
C ARG A 96 -12.79 -1.98 0.58
N SER A 97 -13.61 -1.13 -0.05
CA SER A 97 -13.17 -0.30 -1.18
C SER A 97 -12.03 0.63 -0.78
N TYR A 98 -12.14 1.30 0.38
CA TYR A 98 -11.11 2.20 0.89
C TYR A 98 -9.87 1.43 1.39
N VAL A 99 -10.06 0.27 2.01
CA VAL A 99 -8.92 -0.59 2.40
C VAL A 99 -8.14 -1.03 1.15
N LEU A 100 -8.83 -1.42 0.07
CA LEU A 100 -8.19 -1.81 -1.19
C LEU A 100 -7.51 -0.64 -1.89
N LEU A 101 -8.11 0.56 -1.86
CA LEU A 101 -7.51 1.79 -2.41
C LEU A 101 -6.13 2.05 -1.80
N HIS A 102 -6.00 1.83 -0.50
CA HIS A 102 -4.76 2.09 0.26
C HIS A 102 -3.97 0.81 0.57
N LYS A 103 -4.09 -0.24 -0.24
CA LYS A 103 -3.46 -1.55 0.06
C LYS A 103 -1.92 -1.52 0.14
N SER A 104 -1.26 -0.49 -0.41
CA SER A 104 0.18 -0.26 -0.27
C SER A 104 0.57 0.29 1.11
N ASN A 105 -0.30 1.11 1.72
CA ASN A 105 -0.10 1.66 3.06
C ASN A 105 -1.44 1.78 3.77
N TRP A 106 -1.77 0.76 4.57
CA TRP A 106 -3.06 0.65 5.23
C TRP A 106 -3.36 1.82 6.18
N MET A 107 -2.34 2.49 6.73
CA MET A 107 -2.54 3.66 7.61
C MET A 107 -3.28 4.80 6.90
N ASN A 108 -3.14 4.90 5.58
CA ASN A 108 -3.84 5.93 4.80
C ASN A 108 -5.37 5.68 4.76
N ALA A 109 -5.83 4.43 4.92
CA ALA A 109 -7.25 4.11 4.96
C ALA A 109 -7.91 4.45 6.31
N VAL A 110 -7.15 4.71 7.37
CA VAL A 110 -7.68 4.96 8.72
C VAL A 110 -8.70 6.10 8.72
N LYS A 111 -8.33 7.25 8.17
CA LYS A 111 -9.20 8.43 8.13
C LYS A 111 -10.48 8.16 7.33
N ASP A 112 -10.37 7.43 6.22
CA ASP A 112 -11.52 7.13 5.37
C ASP A 112 -12.49 6.15 6.05
N VAL A 113 -11.95 5.12 6.73
CA VAL A 113 -12.73 4.13 7.49
C VAL A 113 -13.39 4.76 8.71
N GLU A 114 -12.67 5.55 9.49
CA GLU A 114 -13.25 6.28 10.63
C GLU A 114 -14.35 7.23 10.20
N ARG A 115 -14.17 7.91 9.05
CA ARG A 115 -15.22 8.76 8.49
C ARG A 115 -16.49 7.96 8.17
N ILE A 116 -16.36 6.74 7.63
CA ILE A 116 -17.51 5.88 7.32
C ILE A 116 -18.20 5.42 8.60
N LEU A 117 -17.43 4.90 9.57
CA LEU A 117 -17.96 4.31 10.79
C LEU A 117 -18.56 5.32 11.78
N TYR A 118 -18.01 6.54 11.84
CA TYR A 118 -18.30 7.47 12.93
C TYR A 118 -18.80 8.85 12.49
N GLN A 119 -18.48 9.30 11.27
CA GLN A 119 -18.68 10.71 10.90
C GLN A 119 -19.72 10.94 9.82
N LYS A 120 -20.04 9.95 8.97
CA LYS A 120 -21.01 10.15 7.87
C LYS A 120 -22.44 10.09 8.41
N PRO A 121 -23.13 11.23 8.59
CA PRO A 121 -24.44 11.24 9.24
C PRO A 121 -25.51 10.58 8.36
N ASN A 122 -25.28 10.52 7.05
CA ASN A 122 -26.29 10.04 6.11
C ASN A 122 -26.26 8.51 5.89
N LEU A 123 -25.24 7.81 6.38
CA LEU A 123 -25.17 6.34 6.32
C LEU A 123 -25.55 5.79 7.69
N ILE A 124 -26.83 5.42 7.88
CA ILE A 124 -27.26 4.77 9.12
C ILE A 124 -26.91 3.30 8.98
N HIS A 125 -26.06 2.77 9.85
CA HIS A 125 -25.71 1.35 9.84
C HIS A 125 -25.61 0.77 11.25
N SER A 126 -25.84 -0.53 11.34
CA SER A 126 -25.70 -1.31 12.58
C SER A 126 -24.36 -2.02 12.71
N LEU A 127 -23.47 -1.89 11.70
CA LEU A 127 -22.20 -2.60 11.68
C LEU A 127 -21.40 -2.32 12.95
N ASP A 128 -21.34 -3.33 13.81
CA ASP A 128 -20.55 -3.36 15.02
C ASP A 128 -19.59 -4.55 14.93
N TYR A 129 -18.36 -4.34 15.36
CA TYR A 129 -17.37 -5.41 15.49
C TYR A 129 -17.27 -5.92 16.93
N TRP A 130 -18.00 -5.31 17.86
CA TRP A 130 -18.21 -5.87 19.19
C TRP A 130 -19.36 -6.87 19.15
N GLY A 131 -19.09 -8.08 19.61
CA GLY A 131 -20.09 -9.12 19.79
C GLY A 131 -20.10 -9.64 21.22
N THR A 132 -21.15 -10.38 21.57
CA THR A 132 -21.21 -11.18 22.79
C THR A 132 -21.14 -12.65 22.42
N ASP A 133 -20.45 -13.45 23.22
CA ASP A 133 -20.45 -14.90 23.03
C ASP A 133 -21.87 -15.48 23.19
N ILE A 134 -22.27 -16.33 22.25
CA ILE A 134 -23.60 -16.98 22.24
C ILE A 134 -23.79 -17.86 23.48
N PHE A 135 -22.73 -18.52 23.95
CA PHE A 135 -22.76 -19.38 25.15
C PHE A 135 -22.54 -18.58 26.44
N ASN A 136 -21.90 -17.42 26.35
CA ASN A 136 -21.65 -16.56 27.50
C ASN A 136 -21.90 -15.08 27.14
N LYS A 137 -23.15 -14.63 27.28
CA LYS A 137 -23.56 -13.25 26.96
C LYS A 137 -22.80 -12.18 27.74
N ARG A 138 -22.13 -12.53 28.85
CA ARG A 138 -21.29 -11.59 29.62
C ARG A 138 -19.89 -11.40 29.01
N GLN A 139 -19.50 -12.29 28.10
CA GLN A 139 -18.19 -12.27 27.46
C GLN A 139 -18.26 -11.48 26.15
N ILE A 140 -17.46 -10.41 26.09
CA ILE A 140 -17.27 -9.60 24.90
C ILE A 140 -16.26 -10.29 23.99
N LEU A 141 -16.48 -10.22 22.69
CA LEU A 141 -15.55 -10.67 21.66
C LEU A 141 -15.55 -9.69 20.48
N LEU A 142 -14.55 -9.83 19.61
CA LEU A 142 -14.52 -9.19 18.30
C LEU A 142 -15.26 -10.09 17.30
N ASP A 143 -16.43 -9.65 16.83
CA ASP A 143 -17.22 -10.38 15.84
C ASP A 143 -16.88 -9.88 14.44
N PHE A 144 -16.15 -10.71 13.69
CA PHE A 144 -15.84 -10.43 12.30
C PHE A 144 -16.67 -11.31 11.35
N SER A 145 -17.72 -12.00 11.79
CA SER A 145 -18.47 -12.96 10.99
C SER A 145 -19.00 -12.39 9.66
N LEU A 146 -19.44 -11.13 9.66
CA LEU A 146 -20.01 -10.45 8.49
C LEU A 146 -18.99 -9.69 7.62
N MET A 147 -17.77 -9.48 8.12
CA MET A 147 -16.76 -8.69 7.41
C MET A 147 -16.02 -9.52 6.35
N SER A 148 -15.55 -8.88 5.28
CA SER A 148 -14.61 -9.50 4.35
C SER A 148 -13.26 -9.76 5.05
N THR A 149 -12.43 -10.67 4.49
CA THR A 149 -11.06 -10.89 4.98
C THR A 149 -10.24 -9.59 4.98
N ALA A 150 -10.35 -8.78 3.91
CA ALA A 150 -9.61 -7.53 3.80
C ALA A 150 -10.00 -6.53 4.89
N THR A 151 -11.31 -6.34 5.12
CA THR A 151 -11.82 -5.49 6.20
C THR A 151 -11.42 -6.03 7.57
N THR A 152 -11.53 -7.34 7.78
CA THR A 152 -11.16 -7.99 9.05
C THR A 152 -9.69 -7.75 9.40
N ASN A 153 -8.80 -7.97 8.43
CA ASN A 153 -7.36 -7.74 8.62
C ASN A 153 -7.08 -6.27 8.91
N PHE A 154 -7.77 -5.36 8.22
CA PHE A 154 -7.66 -3.93 8.50
C PHE A 154 -8.14 -3.59 9.92
N MET A 155 -9.34 -4.04 10.30
CA MET A 155 -9.92 -3.76 11.62
C MET A 155 -9.04 -4.31 12.74
N LEU A 156 -8.45 -5.50 12.56
CA LEU A 156 -7.53 -6.06 13.52
C LEU A 156 -6.26 -5.20 13.68
N ARG A 157 -5.67 -4.71 12.58
CA ARG A 157 -4.54 -3.76 12.63
C ARG A 157 -4.94 -2.46 13.31
N TYR A 158 -6.09 -1.90 12.93
CA TYR A 158 -6.63 -0.65 13.47
C TYR A 158 -6.83 -0.73 14.98
N LEU A 159 -7.54 -1.76 15.45
CA LEU A 159 -7.83 -1.93 16.87
C LEU A 159 -6.54 -2.14 17.67
N MET A 160 -5.68 -3.05 17.23
CA MET A 160 -4.42 -3.37 17.92
C MET A 160 -3.41 -2.21 17.90
N THR A 161 -3.50 -1.27 16.96
CA THR A 161 -2.54 -0.18 16.82
C THR A 161 -3.03 1.14 17.38
N LEU A 162 -4.29 1.49 17.08
CA LEU A 162 -4.87 2.81 17.32
C LEU A 162 -5.93 2.82 18.43
N LYS A 163 -6.57 1.67 18.72
CA LYS A 163 -7.61 1.53 19.77
C LYS A 163 -7.19 0.59 20.90
N ARG A 164 -5.91 0.66 21.28
CA ARG A 164 -5.33 -0.22 22.31
C ARG A 164 -5.98 -0.04 23.67
N ASP A 165 -6.21 1.20 24.08
CA ASP A 165 -6.78 1.48 25.39
C ASP A 165 -8.24 1.03 25.46
N GLU A 166 -8.98 1.19 24.37
CA GLU A 166 -10.34 0.67 24.23
C GLU A 166 -10.36 -0.87 24.32
N LEU A 167 -9.46 -1.56 23.60
CA LEU A 167 -9.29 -3.01 23.71
C LEU A 167 -8.98 -3.43 25.15
N ARG A 168 -8.00 -2.79 25.80
CA ARG A 168 -7.60 -3.10 27.18
C ARG A 168 -8.76 -2.90 28.16
N HIS A 169 -9.51 -1.82 27.99
CA HIS A 169 -10.68 -1.51 28.82
C HIS A 169 -11.78 -2.57 28.64
N LYS A 170 -12.16 -2.88 27.39
CA LYS A 170 -13.22 -3.84 27.08
C LYS A 170 -12.88 -5.25 27.54
N PHE A 171 -11.65 -5.69 27.32
CA PHE A 171 -11.20 -7.03 27.70
C PHE A 171 -10.67 -7.11 29.14
N LYS A 172 -10.58 -6.01 29.90
CA LYS A 172 -10.05 -5.99 31.28
C LYS A 172 -8.70 -6.71 31.42
N ASN A 173 -7.80 -6.50 30.45
CA ASN A 173 -6.51 -7.20 30.34
C ASN A 173 -6.58 -8.74 30.21
N SER A 174 -7.75 -9.30 29.87
CA SER A 174 -7.89 -10.70 29.47
C SER A 174 -7.52 -10.91 28.00
N ALA A 175 -7.46 -12.17 27.56
CA ALA A 175 -7.19 -12.52 26.18
C ALA A 175 -8.24 -11.92 25.23
N ILE A 176 -7.78 -11.29 24.14
CA ILE A 176 -8.65 -10.75 23.10
C ILE A 176 -9.24 -11.91 22.32
N LYS A 177 -10.57 -12.00 22.31
CA LYS A 177 -11.32 -13.07 21.66
C LYS A 177 -11.90 -12.61 20.34
N ILE A 178 -11.86 -13.47 19.33
CA ILE A 178 -12.28 -13.20 17.95
C ILE A 178 -13.20 -14.32 17.47
N LEU A 179 -14.35 -13.96 16.92
CA LEU A 179 -15.25 -14.87 16.22
C LEU A 179 -15.00 -14.78 14.71
N CYS A 180 -14.51 -15.88 14.13
CA CYS A 180 -14.05 -15.94 12.73
C CYS A 180 -14.98 -16.82 11.88
N GLY A 181 -15.90 -16.21 11.14
CA GLY A 181 -16.69 -16.87 10.08
C GLY A 181 -18.18 -16.95 10.37
N LYS A 182 -18.93 -17.58 9.45
CA LYS A 182 -20.37 -17.80 9.61
C LYS A 182 -20.58 -18.70 10.83
N GLY A 183 -21.55 -18.36 11.69
CA GLY A 183 -21.85 -19.09 12.92
C GLY A 183 -22.04 -20.59 12.71
N LYS A 184 -22.05 -21.37 13.81
CA LYS A 184 -21.99 -22.85 13.93
C LYS A 184 -22.72 -23.73 12.88
N TYR A 185 -23.59 -23.18 12.02
CA TYR A 185 -24.39 -23.88 11.02
C TYR A 185 -23.83 -23.88 9.59
N SER A 186 -22.78 -23.13 9.27
CA SER A 186 -22.19 -23.19 7.91
C SER A 186 -21.35 -24.46 7.75
N ARG A 187 -21.95 -25.55 7.22
CA ARG A 187 -21.35 -26.83 6.80
C ARG A 187 -19.88 -26.97 7.20
N ILE A 188 -19.66 -27.17 8.49
CA ILE A 188 -18.34 -27.35 9.06
C ILE A 188 -17.93 -28.76 8.66
N ALA A 189 -16.99 -28.87 7.72
CA ALA A 189 -16.37 -30.15 7.45
C ALA A 189 -15.56 -30.53 8.68
N LYS A 190 -16.08 -31.44 9.51
CA LYS A 190 -15.32 -32.10 10.57
C LYS A 190 -14.23 -32.95 9.90
N LYS A 191 -13.11 -32.33 9.50
CA LYS A 191 -11.87 -33.02 9.15
C LYS A 191 -11.01 -33.08 10.41
N GLY A 192 -11.24 -34.11 11.24
CA GLY A 192 -10.49 -34.31 12.48
C GLY A 192 -11.00 -33.52 13.68
N VAL A 193 -10.19 -33.48 14.75
CA VAL A 193 -10.50 -32.85 16.06
C VAL A 193 -10.42 -31.31 16.01
N HIS A 194 -9.87 -30.73 14.94
CA HIS A 194 -9.60 -29.30 14.85
C HIS A 194 -10.53 -28.59 13.86
N TYR A 195 -11.05 -27.44 14.28
CA TYR A 195 -11.89 -26.57 13.48
C TYR A 195 -11.00 -25.65 12.62
N GLU A 196 -11.10 -25.74 11.29
CA GLU A 196 -10.41 -24.84 10.37
C GLU A 196 -11.44 -24.06 9.54
N SER A 197 -11.51 -22.74 9.74
CA SER A 197 -12.21 -21.84 8.82
C SER A 197 -11.20 -21.16 7.90
N PRO A 198 -11.47 -20.99 6.59
CA PRO A 198 -10.56 -20.27 5.68
C PRO A 198 -10.18 -18.89 6.22
N LYS A 199 -11.15 -18.21 6.84
CA LYS A 199 -10.96 -16.90 7.45
C LYS A 199 -9.99 -16.91 8.64
N LYS A 200 -9.96 -18.00 9.43
CA LYS A 200 -8.99 -18.18 10.50
C LYS A 200 -7.56 -18.25 9.94
N ASN A 201 -7.36 -19.01 8.86
CA ASN A 201 -6.06 -19.08 8.19
C ASN A 201 -5.62 -17.71 7.65
N ASP A 202 -6.54 -16.94 7.05
CA ASP A 202 -6.24 -15.59 6.58
C ASP A 202 -5.79 -14.64 7.71
N ILE A 203 -6.41 -14.76 8.90
CA ILE A 203 -6.05 -13.98 10.09
C ILE A 203 -4.69 -14.41 10.64
N GLU A 204 -4.41 -15.71 10.72
CA GLU A 204 -3.10 -16.22 11.14
C GLU A 204 -1.99 -15.75 10.20
N ASP A 205 -2.22 -15.82 8.89
CA ASP A 205 -1.29 -15.32 7.88
C ASP A 205 -1.07 -13.82 7.99
N GLU A 206 -2.12 -13.07 8.36
CA GLU A 206 -2.02 -11.65 8.66
C GLU A 206 -1.14 -11.38 9.89
N LEU A 207 -1.42 -12.04 11.02
CA LEU A 207 -0.66 -11.88 12.27
C LEU A 207 0.82 -12.24 12.12
N ARG A 208 1.17 -13.20 11.25
CA ARG A 208 2.58 -13.55 10.94
C ARG A 208 3.36 -12.42 10.26
N LYS A 209 2.67 -11.51 9.57
CA LYS A 209 3.27 -10.36 8.88
C LYS A 209 3.63 -9.21 9.83
N TRP A 210 3.14 -9.25 11.07
CA TRP A 210 3.33 -8.18 12.05
C TRP A 210 4.74 -8.20 12.64
N LYS A 211 5.19 -7.04 13.16
CA LYS A 211 6.51 -6.85 13.81
C LYS A 211 6.74 -7.89 14.91
N ILE A 212 5.71 -8.15 15.73
CA ILE A 212 5.64 -9.26 16.68
C ILE A 212 4.61 -10.25 16.15
N ILE A 213 5.00 -11.52 16.00
CA ILE A 213 4.10 -12.58 15.58
C ILE A 213 3.18 -12.90 16.76
N ILE A 214 1.87 -12.84 16.54
CA ILE A 214 0.86 -13.18 17.55
C ILE A 214 0.25 -14.51 17.17
N ARG A 215 0.33 -15.49 18.07
CA ARG A 215 -0.34 -16.79 17.88
C ARG A 215 -1.83 -16.67 18.14
N LEU A 216 -2.60 -17.46 17.38
CA LEU A 216 -4.02 -17.63 17.58
C LEU A 216 -4.26 -18.97 18.27
N GLU A 217 -4.97 -18.96 19.39
CA GLU A 217 -5.27 -20.13 20.21
C GLU A 217 -6.77 -20.38 20.22
N GLN A 218 -7.20 -21.64 20.23
CA GLN A 218 -8.62 -21.95 20.29
C GLN A 218 -9.14 -21.73 21.72
N ASP A 219 -10.32 -21.11 21.86
CA ASP A 219 -10.95 -20.98 23.17
C ASP A 219 -11.38 -22.35 23.71
N LYS A 220 -11.15 -22.59 25.01
CA LYS A 220 -11.41 -23.88 25.66
C LYS A 220 -12.90 -24.21 25.80
N PHE A 221 -13.78 -23.21 25.77
CA PHE A 221 -15.22 -23.37 26.00
C PHE A 221 -16.02 -23.24 24.71
N ASN A 222 -15.53 -22.45 23.76
CA ASN A 222 -16.21 -22.23 22.49
C ASN A 222 -15.24 -22.40 21.31
N GLU A 223 -15.31 -23.56 20.67
CA GLU A 223 -14.46 -23.94 19.55
C GLU A 223 -14.56 -23.00 18.32
N ALA A 224 -15.63 -22.20 18.22
CA ALA A 224 -15.79 -21.19 17.18
C ALA A 224 -15.05 -19.88 17.48
N VAL A 225 -14.60 -19.69 18.72
CA VAL A 225 -13.92 -18.49 19.20
C VAL A 225 -12.42 -18.77 19.28
N TRP A 226 -11.66 -17.76 18.86
CA TRP A 226 -10.21 -17.79 18.82
C TRP A 226 -9.66 -16.67 19.69
N CYS A 227 -8.67 -16.98 20.51
CA CYS A 227 -8.00 -16.05 21.40
C CYS A 227 -6.65 -15.65 20.81
N LEU A 228 -6.34 -14.35 20.81
CA LEU A 228 -4.96 -13.91 20.62
C LEU A 228 -4.14 -14.32 21.84
N ASN A 229 -2.99 -14.96 21.64
CA ASN A 229 -2.11 -15.34 22.75
C ASN A 229 -1.72 -14.10 23.57
N GLN A 230 -2.00 -14.13 24.88
CA GLN A 230 -1.89 -12.96 25.73
C GLN A 230 -0.45 -12.46 25.88
N ASN A 231 0.52 -13.38 25.96
CA ASN A 231 1.94 -13.01 26.10
C ASN A 231 2.44 -12.31 24.83
N ASP A 232 2.05 -12.81 23.66
CA ASP A 232 2.41 -12.22 22.38
C ASP A 232 1.76 -10.82 22.22
N VAL A 233 0.51 -10.64 22.66
CA VAL A 233 -0.18 -9.34 22.67
C VAL A 233 0.50 -8.33 23.62
N LEU A 234 0.89 -8.76 24.82
CA LEU A 234 1.61 -7.91 25.77
C LEU A 234 2.97 -7.49 25.20
N LEU A 235 3.71 -8.43 24.60
CA LEU A 235 4.97 -8.15 23.92
C LEU A 235 4.77 -7.18 22.75
N PHE A 236 3.70 -7.34 21.96
CA PHE A 236 3.35 -6.43 20.89
C PHE A 236 3.10 -5.01 21.43
N PHE A 237 2.29 -4.85 22.49
CA PHE A 237 2.02 -3.53 23.06
C PHE A 237 3.24 -2.87 23.69
N LYS A 238 4.19 -3.65 24.22
CA LYS A 238 5.47 -3.14 24.73
C LYS A 238 6.42 -2.71 23.62
N THR A 239 6.40 -3.40 22.48
CA THR A 239 7.42 -3.25 21.43
C THR A 239 7.02 -2.30 20.31
N VAL A 240 5.74 -2.28 19.93
CA VAL A 240 5.24 -1.42 18.85
C VAL A 240 4.61 -0.20 19.49
N PRO A 241 5.08 1.04 19.28
CA PRO A 241 4.43 2.23 19.83
C PRO A 241 2.98 2.39 19.35
N PRO A 242 2.07 3.00 20.15
CA PRO A 242 0.72 3.33 19.69
C PRO A 242 0.74 4.22 18.44
N GLY A 243 -0.15 3.95 17.49
CA GLY A 243 -0.23 4.70 16.23
C GLY A 243 0.85 4.38 15.19
N GLU A 244 1.86 3.57 15.51
CA GLU A 244 2.84 3.12 14.53
C GLU A 244 2.38 1.91 13.72
N ASN A 245 2.77 1.87 12.44
CA ASN A 245 2.50 0.73 11.57
C ASN A 245 3.02 -0.59 12.20
N CYS A 246 2.11 -1.56 12.35
CA CYS A 246 2.36 -2.85 12.98
C CYS A 246 3.05 -3.87 12.07
N LEU A 247 3.11 -3.63 10.75
CA LEU A 247 3.67 -4.58 9.78
C LEU A 247 5.21 -4.57 9.78
N LYS A 248 5.82 -5.73 9.53
CA LYS A 248 7.25 -5.80 9.20
C LYS A 248 7.48 -5.00 7.92
N ARG A 249 8.36 -4.00 7.96
CA ARG A 249 8.80 -3.35 6.71
C ARG A 249 9.47 -4.41 5.85
N SER A 250 9.16 -4.41 4.56
CA SER A 250 9.85 -5.32 3.65
C SER A 250 11.34 -4.98 3.66
N SER A 251 12.21 -5.97 3.82
CA SER A 251 13.67 -5.77 3.88
C SER A 251 14.24 -5.03 2.66
N LYS A 252 13.53 -5.05 1.52
CA LYS A 252 13.88 -4.31 0.31
C LYS A 252 13.77 -2.79 0.47
N GLU A 253 12.78 -2.29 1.21
CA GLU A 253 12.64 -0.84 1.46
C GLU A 253 13.68 -0.33 2.47
N TYR A 254 14.07 -1.20 3.41
CA TYR A 254 15.13 -0.88 4.37
C TYR A 254 16.48 -0.63 3.70
N SER A 255 16.84 -1.37 2.64
CA SER A 255 18.11 -1.19 1.93
C SER A 255 18.26 0.21 1.33
N CYS A 256 17.25 0.72 0.61
CA CYS A 256 17.35 2.03 -0.02
C CYS A 256 17.23 3.17 0.98
N PHE A 257 16.32 3.08 1.96
CA PHE A 257 16.11 4.15 2.93
C PHE A 257 17.26 4.24 3.95
N GLN A 258 17.80 3.11 4.45
CA GLN A 258 19.00 3.15 5.30
C GLN A 258 20.25 3.53 4.52
N LYS A 259 20.43 3.09 3.27
CA LYS A 259 21.53 3.60 2.44
C LYS A 259 21.44 5.11 2.27
N TRP A 260 20.24 5.64 2.04
CA TRP A 260 20.02 7.09 1.94
C TRP A 260 20.27 7.82 3.27
N GLN A 261 19.77 7.29 4.40
CA GLN A 261 20.04 7.86 5.72
C GLN A 261 21.54 7.80 6.07
N MET A 262 22.22 6.67 5.86
CA MET A 262 23.66 6.53 6.09
C MET A 262 24.48 7.48 5.19
N TYR A 263 24.08 7.68 3.93
CA TYR A 263 24.74 8.62 3.02
C TYR A 263 24.61 10.07 3.50
N ASN A 264 23.49 10.42 4.14
CA ASN A 264 23.24 11.76 4.68
C ASN A 264 23.89 11.99 6.05
N THR A 265 24.06 10.96 6.88
CA THR A 265 24.71 11.09 8.18
C THR A 265 26.24 11.19 8.08
N TYR A 266 26.85 10.60 7.03
CA TYR A 266 28.30 10.66 6.81
C TYR A 266 28.79 11.89 6.03
N ASN A 267 27.89 12.72 5.51
CA ASN A 267 28.26 13.96 4.82
C ASN A 267 27.76 15.16 5.61
N GLU A 268 28.62 15.76 6.44
CA GLU A 268 28.34 17.04 7.13
C GLU A 268 28.01 18.20 6.15
N LYS A 269 28.22 18.02 4.84
CA LYS A 269 27.78 18.94 3.78
C LYS A 269 26.29 18.81 3.40
N SER A 270 25.53 17.89 4.03
CA SER A 270 24.12 17.60 3.76
C SER A 270 23.16 18.73 4.19
N VAL A 271 23.55 19.61 5.12
CA VAL A 271 22.76 20.79 5.49
C VAL A 271 22.55 21.71 4.28
N PHE A 272 23.55 21.81 3.40
CA PHE A 272 23.49 22.63 2.19
C PHE A 272 22.49 22.07 1.16
N PHE A 273 22.43 20.75 1.02
CA PHE A 273 21.49 20.09 0.09
C PHE A 273 20.04 20.16 0.57
N LYS A 274 19.82 20.12 1.89
CA LYS A 274 18.48 20.20 2.49
C LYS A 274 17.86 21.58 2.34
N PHE A 275 18.66 22.65 2.43
CA PHE A 275 18.21 24.02 2.22
C PHE A 275 17.90 24.30 0.74
N PHE A 276 18.81 23.89 -0.16
CA PHE A 276 18.62 24.12 -1.60
C PHE A 276 17.44 23.36 -2.20
N PHE A 277 17.16 22.13 -1.75
CA PHE A 277 16.03 21.36 -2.29
C PHE A 277 14.67 21.93 -1.87
N LEU A 278 14.57 22.52 -0.67
CA LEU A 278 13.36 23.18 -0.19
C LEU A 278 13.10 24.50 -0.92
N GLU A 279 14.14 25.31 -1.14
CA GLU A 279 14.02 26.55 -1.92
C GLU A 279 13.76 26.29 -3.41
N TYR A 280 14.37 25.26 -4.00
CA TYR A 280 14.15 24.92 -5.42
C TYR A 280 12.71 24.43 -5.69
N VAL A 281 12.11 23.71 -4.72
CA VAL A 281 10.70 23.28 -4.80
C VAL A 281 9.72 24.43 -4.53
N GLN A 282 10.12 25.45 -3.74
CA GLN A 282 9.31 26.66 -3.54
C GLN A 282 9.40 27.64 -4.72
N ALA A 283 10.57 27.77 -5.36
CA ALA A 283 10.76 28.61 -6.54
C ALA A 283 9.94 28.11 -7.75
N PHE A 284 9.74 26.79 -7.89
CA PHE A 284 8.89 26.21 -8.94
C PHE A 284 7.38 26.34 -8.69
N LYS A 285 6.96 26.86 -7.54
CA LYS A 285 5.54 27.10 -7.21
C LYS A 285 5.14 28.58 -7.24
N CYS A 286 6.07 29.50 -7.46
CA CYS A 286 5.78 30.92 -7.53
C CYS A 286 6.09 31.45 -8.94
N ASP A 287 5.07 31.50 -9.80
CA ASP A 287 5.10 32.34 -11.00
C ASP A 287 5.07 33.81 -10.57
N VAL A 288 6.23 34.43 -10.38
CA VAL A 288 6.33 35.89 -10.28
C VAL A 288 7.51 36.40 -11.10
N PHE A 289 7.16 37.22 -12.09
CA PHE A 289 8.02 38.05 -12.92
C PHE A 289 8.90 38.99 -12.07
N LEU A 290 10.22 38.89 -12.21
CA LEU A 290 11.13 39.98 -11.80
C LEU A 290 12.43 40.00 -12.63
N GLY A 291 12.57 41.05 -13.44
CA GLY A 291 13.81 41.79 -13.69
C GLY A 291 14.98 41.08 -14.39
N ASP A 292 15.05 41.23 -15.72
CA ASP A 292 15.90 40.48 -16.64
C ASP A 292 17.39 40.93 -16.74
N VAL A 293 17.96 41.56 -15.70
CA VAL A 293 19.33 42.12 -15.79
C VAL A 293 20.32 41.59 -14.74
N LEU A 294 19.86 41.16 -13.56
CA LEU A 294 20.78 40.59 -12.53
C LEU A 294 21.00 39.07 -12.68
N VAL A 295 20.04 38.34 -13.23
CA VAL A 295 20.11 36.86 -13.35
C VAL A 295 21.14 36.42 -14.41
N LYS A 296 21.28 37.16 -15.51
CA LYS A 296 22.15 36.74 -16.63
C LYS A 296 23.65 36.88 -16.34
N LYS A 297 24.09 37.74 -15.43
CA LYS A 297 25.52 37.94 -15.13
C LYS A 297 26.05 37.11 -13.96
N LEU A 298 25.23 36.76 -12.98
CA LEU A 298 25.66 36.01 -11.79
C LEU A 298 25.18 34.54 -11.76
N LEU A 299 23.98 34.23 -12.27
CA LEU A 299 23.47 32.85 -12.24
C LEU A 299 23.95 31.99 -13.40
N PHE A 300 24.26 32.56 -14.57
CA PHE A 300 24.62 31.77 -15.75
C PHE A 300 25.90 30.91 -15.60
N PRO A 301 26.98 31.38 -14.94
CA PRO A 301 28.16 30.55 -14.67
C PRO A 301 27.87 29.44 -13.65
N ILE A 302 27.06 29.74 -12.64
CA ILE A 302 26.67 28.81 -11.58
C ILE A 302 25.77 27.72 -12.15
N ILE A 303 24.78 28.07 -12.99
CA ILE A 303 23.90 27.14 -13.69
C ILE A 303 24.70 26.26 -14.67
N LYS A 304 25.76 26.75 -15.32
CA LYS A 304 26.59 25.92 -16.21
C LYS A 304 27.38 24.85 -15.45
N ILE A 305 27.91 25.19 -14.27
CA ILE A 305 28.61 24.24 -13.37
C ILE A 305 27.60 23.29 -12.72
N TYR A 306 26.44 23.79 -12.28
CA TYR A 306 25.37 22.98 -11.71
C TYR A 306 24.74 22.03 -12.72
N ASN A 307 24.49 22.46 -13.94
CA ASN A 307 24.00 21.58 -15.00
C ASN A 307 25.04 20.51 -15.33
N PHE A 308 26.35 20.79 -15.26
CA PHE A 308 27.37 19.76 -15.47
C PHE A 308 27.40 18.71 -14.34
N LEU A 309 27.21 19.12 -13.08
CA LEU A 309 27.16 18.24 -11.91
C LEU A 309 25.83 17.48 -11.77
N CYS A 310 24.70 18.16 -11.99
CA CYS A 310 23.37 17.54 -12.06
C CYS A 310 23.26 16.61 -13.25
N PHE A 311 23.84 16.93 -14.41
CA PHE A 311 23.84 16.02 -15.56
C PHE A 311 24.70 14.78 -15.27
N LYS A 312 25.83 14.89 -14.57
CA LYS A 312 26.59 13.70 -14.11
C LYS A 312 25.81 12.85 -13.12
N SER A 313 25.09 13.46 -12.18
CA SER A 313 24.25 12.76 -11.20
C SER A 313 23.02 12.10 -11.83
N LEU A 314 22.32 12.80 -12.72
CA LEU A 314 21.20 12.29 -13.51
C LEU A 314 21.66 11.23 -14.50
N LEU A 315 22.84 11.37 -15.13
CA LEU A 315 23.39 10.35 -16.01
C LEU A 315 23.81 9.11 -15.22
N CYS A 316 24.39 9.25 -14.02
CA CYS A 316 24.64 8.12 -13.13
C CYS A 316 23.33 7.45 -12.68
N GLY A 317 22.30 8.21 -12.34
CA GLY A 317 20.97 7.69 -11.98
C GLY A 317 20.26 7.02 -13.16
N TYR A 318 20.34 7.60 -14.36
CA TYR A 318 19.76 7.07 -15.59
C TYR A 318 20.49 5.83 -16.09
N LEU A 319 21.82 5.76 -15.92
CA LEU A 319 22.62 4.56 -16.18
C LEU A 319 22.32 3.47 -15.15
N PHE A 320 22.14 3.81 -13.87
CA PHE A 320 21.72 2.84 -12.84
C PHE A 320 20.29 2.31 -13.09
N TRP A 321 19.37 3.19 -13.51
CA TRP A 321 18.00 2.83 -13.84
C TRP A 321 17.91 1.95 -15.08
N ASN A 322 18.73 2.22 -16.11
CA ASN A 322 18.73 1.42 -17.34
C ASN A 322 19.52 0.10 -17.24
N LEU A 323 20.48 -0.01 -16.32
CA LEU A 323 21.15 -1.29 -16.04
C LEU A 323 20.16 -2.35 -15.48
N ASP A 324 19.11 -1.92 -14.80
CA ASP A 324 18.05 -2.80 -14.28
C ASP A 324 17.07 -3.27 -15.37
N LYS A 325 17.14 -2.69 -16.58
CA LYS A 325 16.32 -3.05 -17.76
C LYS A 325 17.05 -3.92 -18.80
N ILE A 326 18.25 -4.42 -18.50
CA ILE A 326 18.96 -5.33 -19.40
C ILE A 326 18.49 -6.77 -19.15
N GLU A 327 17.70 -7.26 -20.10
CA GLU A 327 17.23 -8.64 -20.17
C GLU A 327 18.41 -9.61 -20.28
N LYS A 328 18.63 -10.43 -19.23
CA LYS A 328 19.70 -11.44 -19.20
C LYS A 328 19.37 -12.60 -20.14
N LYS A 329 19.88 -12.60 -21.37
CA LYS A 329 20.07 -13.84 -22.14
C LYS A 329 21.49 -14.36 -21.94
N LYS A 330 21.57 -15.47 -21.19
CA LYS A 330 22.80 -16.18 -20.82
C LYS A 330 23.25 -17.06 -21.97
N LYS A 331 24.36 -16.74 -22.64
CA LYS A 331 25.21 -17.72 -23.35
C LYS A 331 26.68 -17.31 -23.21
N ARG A 332 27.53 -18.33 -23.13
CA ARG A 332 28.95 -18.29 -22.74
C ARG A 332 29.79 -17.31 -23.57
N GLY A 333 30.69 -16.61 -22.89
CA GLY A 333 31.89 -15.99 -23.47
C GLY A 333 31.67 -14.65 -24.19
N TYR A 334 32.07 -13.58 -23.51
CA TYR A 334 32.23 -12.20 -23.99
C TYR A 334 30.96 -11.41 -24.32
N LEU A 335 30.84 -10.25 -23.65
CA LEU A 335 29.85 -9.21 -23.94
C LEU A 335 30.50 -8.23 -24.93
N VAL A 336 30.09 -8.26 -26.19
CA VAL A 336 30.46 -7.24 -27.17
C VAL A 336 29.27 -6.29 -27.33
N VAL A 337 29.43 -5.04 -26.90
CA VAL A 337 28.44 -3.98 -27.12
C VAL A 337 28.81 -3.26 -28.41
N ILE A 338 28.04 -3.48 -29.47
CA ILE A 338 28.23 -2.79 -30.76
C ILE A 338 27.24 -1.63 -30.84
N TYR A 339 27.74 -0.40 -30.92
CA TYR A 339 26.94 0.75 -31.33
C TYR A 339 27.05 0.94 -32.84
N LYS A 340 25.92 0.89 -33.53
CA LYS A 340 25.83 1.19 -34.97
C LYS A 340 25.68 2.71 -35.14
N LYS A 341 26.73 3.38 -35.59
CA LYS A 341 26.69 4.78 -36.06
C LYS A 341 26.98 4.78 -37.56
N ASN A 342 26.12 5.44 -38.34
CA ASN A 342 26.31 5.60 -39.77
C ASN A 342 27.58 6.44 -40.06
N SER A 343 28.19 6.15 -41.22
CA SER A 343 29.32 6.80 -41.93
C SER A 343 30.75 6.64 -41.36
N THR A 344 31.49 5.71 -42.01
CA THR A 344 32.93 5.62 -42.39
C THR A 344 34.08 5.89 -41.39
N PRO A 345 35.24 5.23 -41.58
CA PRO A 345 36.04 4.68 -40.48
C PRO A 345 37.26 5.54 -40.12
N ASP A 346 37.64 5.53 -38.85
CA ASP A 346 39.06 5.55 -38.47
C ASP A 346 39.28 5.01 -37.05
N ILE A 347 40.24 4.08 -36.99
CA ILE A 347 41.13 3.65 -35.90
C ILE A 347 40.50 3.32 -34.53
N PHE A 348 40.50 2.01 -34.22
CA PHE A 348 40.20 1.44 -32.91
C PHE A 348 41.26 1.84 -31.87
N ASN A 349 40.84 2.51 -30.79
CA ASN A 349 41.54 2.47 -29.51
C ASN A 349 40.67 1.72 -28.49
N ILE A 350 41.18 0.57 -28.04
CA ILE A 350 40.60 -0.23 -26.97
C ILE A 350 40.92 0.47 -25.65
N PHE A 351 39.91 1.06 -24.99
CA PHE A 351 40.05 1.46 -23.60
C PHE A 351 39.56 0.34 -22.68
N ASN A 352 40.52 -0.34 -22.06
CA ASN A 352 40.29 -1.25 -20.95
C ASN A 352 40.19 -0.41 -19.66
N ILE A 353 38.98 -0.06 -19.23
CA ILE A 353 38.79 0.65 -17.95
C ILE A 353 38.76 -0.39 -16.85
N ASN A 354 39.94 -0.60 -16.26
CA ASN A 354 40.09 -1.33 -15.01
C ASN A 354 39.53 -0.45 -13.86
N CYS A 355 38.64 -0.99 -13.02
CA CYS A 355 37.99 -0.27 -11.91
C CYS A 355 38.96 0.42 -10.92
N ASN A 356 40.26 0.11 -10.99
CA ASN A 356 41.30 0.76 -10.20
C ASN A 356 41.63 2.20 -10.64
N PHE A 357 41.28 2.61 -11.85
CA PHE A 357 41.60 3.96 -12.34
C PHE A 357 40.71 5.06 -11.71
N ALA A 358 39.46 4.72 -11.39
CA ALA A 358 38.56 5.65 -10.68
C ALA A 358 38.97 5.83 -9.21
N LEU A 359 39.46 4.75 -8.57
CA LEU A 359 40.03 4.81 -7.21
C LEU A 359 41.33 5.63 -7.18
N PHE A 360 42.17 5.54 -8.22
CA PHE A 360 43.40 6.32 -8.31
C PHE A 360 43.15 7.84 -8.40
N PHE A 361 42.12 8.26 -9.14
CA PHE A 361 41.74 9.68 -9.20
C PHE A 361 41.10 10.19 -7.91
N CYS A 362 40.33 9.35 -7.20
CA CYS A 362 39.82 9.71 -5.87
C CYS A 362 40.97 9.84 -4.85
N PHE A 363 42.01 9.02 -4.94
CA PHE A 363 43.17 9.09 -4.06
C PHE A 363 44.05 10.32 -4.33
N LEU A 364 44.28 10.66 -5.61
CA LEU A 364 45.04 11.86 -6.02
C LEU A 364 44.33 13.17 -5.68
N ALA A 365 43.00 13.20 -5.78
CA ALA A 365 42.20 14.35 -5.36
C ALA A 365 42.28 14.57 -3.84
N HIS A 366 42.37 13.48 -3.05
CA HIS A 366 42.50 13.57 -1.60
C HIS A 366 43.90 14.03 -1.17
N PHE A 367 44.96 13.57 -1.86
CA PHE A 367 46.36 13.93 -1.57
C PHE A 367 46.72 15.38 -1.98
N SER A 368 46.06 15.92 -3.01
CA SER A 368 46.27 17.31 -3.44
C SER A 368 45.61 18.31 -2.48
N PHE A 369 44.60 17.88 -1.70
CA PHE A 369 43.91 18.73 -0.75
C PHE A 369 44.68 18.86 0.58
N THR A 370 45.26 17.77 1.08
CA THR A 370 46.04 17.76 2.33
C THR A 370 47.39 18.46 2.22
N ARG A 371 47.98 18.58 1.03
CA ARG A 371 49.24 19.34 0.84
C ARG A 371 49.05 20.86 0.83
N LYS A 372 47.82 21.35 0.67
CA LYS A 372 47.50 22.78 0.63
C LYS A 372 47.24 23.39 2.01
N GLU A 373 46.88 22.57 3.01
CA GLU A 373 46.64 23.03 4.39
C GLU A 373 47.94 23.18 5.21
N ASN A 374 49.05 22.53 4.84
CA ASN A 374 50.32 22.64 5.58
C ASN A 374 51.23 23.83 5.15
N ASN A 375 50.80 24.69 4.23
CA ASN A 375 51.59 25.85 3.78
C ASN A 375 50.93 27.21 4.09
N GLN A 376 49.98 27.27 5.03
CA GLN A 376 49.44 28.53 5.57
C GLN A 376 49.69 28.70 7.08
N SER A 377 50.83 28.19 7.57
CA SER A 377 51.42 28.62 8.84
C SER A 377 52.94 28.70 8.72
N LYS A 378 53.44 29.79 8.14
CA LYS A 378 54.70 30.47 8.48
C LYS A 378 54.78 31.79 7.73
#